data_AF-A0A9D5ZLJ1-F1
#
_entry.id   AF-A0A9D5ZLJ1-F1
#
_cell.length_a   1.000
_cell.length_b   1.000
_cell.length_c   1.000
_cell.angle_alpha   90.00
_cell.angle_beta   90.00
_cell.angle_gamma   90.00
#
_symmetry.space_group_name_H-M   'P 1'
#
loop_
_entity.id
_entity.type
_entity.pdbx_description
1 polymer ?
#
loop_
_entity_poly.entity_id
_entity_poly.type
_entity_poly.pdbx_seq_one_letter_code
_entity_poly.pdbx_strand_id
1 'polypeptide(L)'
;MDLLYHCSDLLALASGAYSFFDNILNTADVFMCVACTLGIVIWGDKSTRPNRFDQFLFSVVVLILLFWWFSGNYLLSNLALQSIIVIAYLPVVTRLWSASENSESFWVWGALFIAAAIALFLSEGMLAKIYALRALLCTFGLILLMLKVEWQRRKQVV
;
A
#
# COMPACT_ATOMS: atom_id res chain seq x y z
N MET A 1 26.73 -19.35 12.03
CA MET A 1 25.63 -19.68 11.11
C MET A 1 24.96 -18.39 10.65
N ASP A 2 25.78 -17.36 10.38
CA ASP A 2 25.39 -16.00 9.97
C ASP A 2 25.90 -15.65 8.57
N LEU A 3 26.60 -16.58 7.91
CA LEU A 3 27.05 -16.45 6.52
C LEU A 3 25.98 -16.87 5.49
N LEU A 4 24.87 -17.49 5.91
CA LEU A 4 23.83 -18.00 5.01
C LEU A 4 22.68 -17.02 4.76
N TYR A 5 22.45 -16.05 5.66
CA TYR A 5 21.42 -15.00 5.47
C TYR A 5 21.91 -13.84 4.60
N HIS A 6 23.21 -13.50 4.64
CA HIS A 6 23.76 -12.53 3.70
C HIS A 6 23.90 -13.08 2.27
N CYS A 7 23.92 -14.41 2.12
CA CYS A 7 24.02 -15.04 0.82
C CYS A 7 22.67 -15.11 0.09
N SER A 8 21.53 -15.21 0.78
CA SER A 8 20.21 -15.27 0.11
C SER A 8 19.81 -13.95 -0.55
N ASP A 9 20.11 -12.80 0.07
CA ASP A 9 19.81 -11.49 -0.51
C ASP A 9 20.79 -11.13 -1.64
N LEU A 10 22.06 -11.57 -1.54
CA LEU A 10 23.05 -11.40 -2.61
C LEU A 10 22.84 -12.40 -3.76
N LEU A 11 22.36 -13.62 -3.51
CA LEU A 11 22.12 -14.63 -4.55
C LEU A 11 20.82 -14.36 -5.32
N ALA A 12 19.79 -13.80 -4.69
CA ALA A 12 18.58 -13.34 -5.38
C ALA A 12 18.84 -12.11 -6.26
N LEU A 13 19.77 -11.23 -5.85
CA LEU A 13 20.27 -10.13 -6.68
C LEU A 13 21.24 -10.62 -7.78
N ALA A 14 22.02 -11.68 -7.52
CA ALA A 14 23.01 -12.24 -8.45
C ALA A 14 22.45 -13.33 -9.40
N SER A 15 21.26 -13.89 -9.14
CA SER A 15 20.65 -14.94 -9.98
C SER A 15 19.86 -14.41 -11.18
N GLY A 16 19.76 -13.08 -11.35
CA GLY A 16 19.20 -12.46 -12.56
C GLY A 16 17.73 -12.79 -12.89
N ALA A 17 16.96 -13.31 -11.92
CA ALA A 17 15.60 -13.82 -12.17
C ALA A 17 14.49 -12.79 -11.95
N TYR A 18 14.74 -11.74 -11.15
CA TYR A 18 13.85 -10.59 -10.99
C TYR A 18 14.65 -9.30 -10.79
N SER A 19 14.47 -8.33 -11.69
CA SER A 19 15.03 -6.98 -11.62
C SER A 19 14.17 -6.08 -10.72
N PHE A 20 14.74 -4.99 -10.18
CA PHE A 20 13.98 -3.93 -9.47
C PHE A 20 12.77 -3.42 -10.27
N PHE A 21 12.86 -3.52 -11.60
CA PHE A 21 11.82 -3.11 -12.54
C PHE A 21 10.68 -4.12 -12.68
N ASP A 22 10.88 -5.39 -12.32
CA ASP A 22 9.84 -6.44 -12.48
C ASP A 22 8.73 -6.30 -11.44
N ASN A 23 9.01 -5.59 -10.34
CA ASN A 23 8.04 -5.23 -9.31
C ASN A 23 8.07 -3.74 -8.99
N ILE A 24 8.10 -2.91 -10.04
CA ILE A 24 8.29 -1.46 -9.95
C ILE A 24 7.28 -0.76 -9.02
N LEU A 25 6.03 -1.24 -8.97
CA LEU A 25 4.98 -0.64 -8.13
C LEU A 25 5.26 -0.87 -6.64
N ASN A 26 5.72 -2.07 -6.26
CA ASN A 26 6.08 -2.36 -4.88
C ASN A 26 7.33 -1.57 -4.47
N THR A 27 8.33 -1.51 -5.34
CA THR A 27 9.54 -0.69 -5.11
C THR A 27 9.20 0.79 -4.92
N ALA A 28 8.32 1.34 -5.76
CA ALA A 28 7.86 2.73 -5.66
C ALA A 28 7.11 2.99 -4.34
N ASP A 29 6.30 2.03 -3.90
CA ASP A 29 5.57 2.14 -2.63
C ASP A 29 6.49 2.09 -1.41
N VAL A 30 7.55 1.26 -1.42
CA VAL A 30 8.58 1.29 -0.37
C VAL A 30 9.24 2.67 -0.30
N PHE A 31 9.65 3.21 -1.45
CA PHE A 31 10.25 4.55 -1.51
C PHE A 31 9.29 5.62 -0.96
N MET A 32 8.03 5.59 -1.40
CA MET A 32 7.00 6.53 -0.95
C MET A 32 6.73 6.38 0.56
N CYS A 33 6.59 5.16 1.07
CA CYS A 33 6.34 4.90 2.49
C CYS A 33 7.50 5.41 3.35
N VAL A 34 8.74 5.18 2.94
CA VAL A 34 9.92 5.70 3.65
C VAL A 34 9.93 7.22 3.62
N ALA A 35 9.69 7.85 2.46
CA ALA A 35 9.63 9.30 2.33
C ALA A 35 8.52 9.91 3.21
N CYS A 36 7.31 9.34 3.18
CA CYS A 36 6.19 9.75 4.03
C CYS A 36 6.52 9.56 5.52
N THR A 37 7.13 8.43 5.90
CA THR A 37 7.52 8.16 7.29
C THR A 37 8.54 9.16 7.78
N LEU A 38 9.58 9.44 7.00
CA LEU A 38 10.57 10.47 7.33
C LEU A 38 9.92 11.86 7.44
N GLY A 39 9.01 12.18 6.53
CA GLY A 39 8.23 13.42 6.58
C GLY A 39 7.44 13.56 7.89
N ILE A 40 6.77 12.48 8.31
CA ILE A 40 6.04 12.42 9.57
C ILE A 40 6.96 12.50 10.79
N VAL A 41 8.13 11.86 10.75
CA VAL A 41 9.08 11.89 11.87
C VAL A 41 9.69 13.28 12.06
N ILE A 42 9.99 14.00 10.97
CA ILE A 42 10.63 15.31 11.02
C ILE A 42 9.62 16.43 11.28
N TRP A 43 8.44 16.38 10.64
CA TRP A 43 7.46 17.47 10.64
C TRP A 43 6.07 17.11 11.20
N GLY A 44 5.86 15.87 11.67
CA GLY A 44 4.56 15.43 12.17
C GLY A 44 4.18 16.04 13.52
N ASP A 45 2.88 16.28 13.71
CA ASP A 45 2.29 16.77 14.97
C ASP A 45 1.57 15.63 15.73
N LYS A 46 1.01 15.92 16.91
CA LYS A 46 0.27 14.96 17.77
C LYS A 46 -0.85 14.22 17.04
N SER A 47 -1.46 14.85 16.03
CA SER A 47 -2.52 14.23 15.20
C SER A 47 -2.01 13.03 14.38
N THR A 48 -0.71 12.99 14.07
CA THR A 48 -0.08 11.93 13.27
C THR A 48 0.37 10.73 14.10
N ARG A 49 0.04 10.70 15.40
CA ARG A 49 0.41 9.59 16.28
C ARG A 49 -0.45 8.35 15.98
N PRO A 50 0.16 7.14 16.01
CA PRO A 50 -0.57 5.91 15.76
C PRO A 50 -1.67 5.70 16.82
N ASN A 51 -2.88 5.48 16.33
CA ASN A 51 -4.03 5.16 17.15
C ASN A 51 -4.08 3.64 17.46
N ARG A 52 -5.10 3.18 18.19
CA ARG A 52 -5.25 1.76 18.55
C ARG A 52 -5.43 0.84 17.34
N PHE A 53 -6.08 1.32 16.29
CA PHE A 53 -6.24 0.59 15.03
C PHE A 53 -4.89 0.45 14.31
N ASP A 54 -4.08 1.51 14.27
CA ASP A 54 -2.73 1.47 13.68
C ASP A 54 -1.83 0.50 14.45
N GLN A 55 -1.91 0.48 15.78
CA GLN A 55 -1.18 -0.47 16.63
C GLN A 55 -1.62 -1.92 16.39
N PHE A 56 -2.92 -2.14 16.17
CA PHE A 56 -3.44 -3.45 15.78
C PHE A 56 -2.87 -3.89 14.43
N LEU A 57 -2.95 -3.04 13.40
CA LEU A 57 -2.38 -3.34 12.08
C LEU A 57 -0.89 -3.67 12.16
N PHE A 58 -0.12 -2.86 12.91
CA PHE A 58 1.29 -3.09 13.14
C PHE A 58 1.56 -4.45 13.81
N SER A 59 0.78 -4.79 14.83
CA SER A 59 0.89 -6.08 15.52
C SER A 59 0.62 -7.25 14.56
N VAL A 60 -0.40 -7.14 13.70
CA VAL A 60 -0.69 -8.16 12.67
C VAL A 60 0.45 -8.27 11.66
N VAL A 61 1.02 -7.16 11.20
CA VAL A 61 2.18 -7.17 10.29
C VAL A 61 3.37 -7.89 10.93
N VAL A 62 3.67 -7.61 12.20
CA VAL A 62 4.75 -8.31 12.93
C VAL A 62 4.48 -9.81 12.99
N LEU A 63 3.24 -10.24 13.26
CA LEU A 63 2.88 -11.66 13.26
C LEU A 63 3.04 -12.32 11.88
N ILE A 64 2.68 -11.62 10.80
CA ILE A 64 2.89 -12.11 9.43
C ILE A 64 4.37 -12.28 9.12
N LEU A 65 5.22 -11.33 9.55
CA LEU A 65 6.66 -11.41 9.35
C LEU A 65 7.29 -12.56 10.16
N LEU A 66 6.86 -12.76 11.41
CA LEU A 66 7.29 -13.91 12.21
C LEU A 66 6.85 -15.23 11.58
N PHE A 67 5.60 -15.31 11.11
CA PHE A 67 5.11 -16.48 10.39
C PHE A 67 5.95 -16.78 9.15
N TRP A 68 6.28 -15.75 8.36
CA TRP A 68 7.15 -15.90 7.20
C TRP A 68 8.54 -16.41 7.58
N TRP A 69 9.13 -15.84 8.63
CA TRP A 69 10.46 -16.23 9.13
C TRP A 69 10.55 -17.71 9.51
N PHE A 70 9.51 -18.25 10.16
CA PHE A 70 9.48 -19.66 10.55
C PHE A 70 9.02 -20.62 9.44
N SER A 71 8.05 -20.22 8.61
CA SER A 71 7.45 -21.09 7.60
C SER A 71 8.17 -21.10 6.25
N GLY A 72 8.90 -20.02 5.92
CA GLY A 72 9.46 -19.78 4.60
C GLY A 72 8.41 -19.59 3.49
N ASN A 73 7.11 -19.55 3.82
CA ASN A 73 6.04 -19.49 2.83
C ASN A 73 5.84 -18.05 2.32
N TYR A 74 6.58 -17.70 1.27
CA TYR A 74 6.57 -16.36 0.68
C TYR A 74 5.20 -15.98 0.08
N LEU A 75 4.48 -16.94 -0.52
CA LEU A 75 3.18 -16.70 -1.17
C LEU A 75 2.13 -16.30 -0.15
N LEU A 76 1.95 -17.12 0.89
CA LEU A 76 0.94 -16.87 1.91
C LEU A 76 1.23 -15.59 2.70
N SER A 77 2.50 -15.34 2.99
CA SER A 77 2.92 -14.12 3.70
C SER A 77 2.68 -12.86 2.86
N ASN A 78 2.94 -12.92 1.55
CA ASN A 78 2.61 -11.81 0.64
C ASN A 78 1.09 -11.57 0.56
N LEU A 79 0.27 -12.61 0.43
CA LEU A 79 -1.18 -12.45 0.37
C LEU A 79 -1.77 -11.91 1.69
N ALA A 80 -1.21 -12.33 2.82
CA ALA A 80 -1.57 -11.80 4.13
C ALA A 80 -1.22 -10.31 4.24
N LEU A 81 -0.01 -9.91 3.80
CA LEU A 81 0.40 -8.49 3.76
C LEU A 81 -0.51 -7.66 2.83
N GLN A 82 -0.86 -8.18 1.65
CA GLN A 82 -1.76 -7.47 0.76
C GLN A 82 -3.16 -7.29 1.37
N SER A 83 -3.64 -8.28 2.10
CA SER A 83 -4.95 -8.24 2.78
C SER A 83 -4.97 -7.21 3.91
N ILE A 84 -3.92 -7.14 4.74
CA ILE A 84 -3.86 -6.15 5.83
C ILE A 84 -3.77 -4.73 5.29
N ILE A 85 -3.09 -4.51 4.15
CA ILE A 85 -3.08 -3.21 3.45
C ILE A 85 -4.48 -2.81 2.99
N VAL A 86 -5.29 -3.76 2.48
CA VAL A 86 -6.69 -3.47 2.12
C VAL A 86 -7.50 -3.06 3.35
N ILE A 87 -7.33 -3.76 4.49
CA ILE A 87 -7.99 -3.42 5.75
C ILE A 87 -7.54 -2.04 6.26
N ALA A 88 -6.29 -1.66 6.05
CA ALA A 88 -5.74 -0.37 6.45
C ALA A 88 -6.42 0.82 5.75
N TYR A 89 -7.16 0.62 4.66
CA TYR A 89 -7.96 1.67 4.01
C TYR A 89 -9.28 1.98 4.74
N LEU A 90 -9.75 1.12 5.63
CA LEU A 90 -11.05 1.30 6.30
C LEU A 90 -11.21 2.67 6.99
N PRO A 91 -10.22 3.23 7.72
CA PRO A 91 -10.33 4.57 8.29
C PRO A 91 -10.54 5.66 7.24
N VAL A 92 -9.87 5.54 6.09
CA VAL A 92 -10.00 6.51 4.99
C VAL A 92 -11.38 6.41 4.34
N VAL A 93 -11.83 5.18 4.06
CA VAL A 93 -13.15 4.90 3.49
C VAL A 93 -14.26 5.41 4.41
N THR A 94 -14.19 5.10 5.71
CA THR A 94 -15.19 5.56 6.70
C THR A 94 -15.20 7.07 6.84
N ARG A 95 -14.03 7.71 6.87
CA ARG A 95 -13.91 9.17 6.88
C ARG A 95 -14.54 9.80 5.64
N LEU A 96 -14.20 9.34 4.44
CA LEU A 96 -14.77 9.85 3.18
C LEU A 96 -16.27 9.56 3.06
N TRP A 97 -16.74 8.42 3.59
CA TRP A 97 -18.15 8.06 3.56
C TRP A 97 -19.02 9.05 4.32
N SER A 98 -18.53 9.54 5.46
CA SER A 98 -19.20 10.48 6.36
C SER A 98 -18.82 11.94 6.14
N ALA A 99 -17.83 12.24 5.30
CA ALA A 99 -17.36 13.60 5.06
C ALA A 99 -18.35 14.42 4.21
N SER A 100 -18.49 15.70 4.56
CA SER A 100 -19.22 16.69 3.76
C SER A 100 -18.36 17.33 2.65
N GLU A 101 -17.03 17.30 2.81
CA GLU A 101 -16.09 17.85 1.85
C GLU A 101 -14.93 16.87 1.60
N ASN A 102 -14.43 16.89 0.36
CA ASN A 102 -13.31 16.05 -0.03
C ASN A 102 -11.98 16.68 0.44
N SER A 103 -11.33 16.05 1.41
CA SER A 103 -10.00 16.45 1.90
C SER A 103 -8.84 15.91 1.06
N GLU A 104 -9.13 15.02 0.10
CA GLU A 104 -8.13 14.26 -0.65
C GLU A 104 -7.91 14.83 -2.06
N SER A 105 -6.69 14.74 -2.56
CA SER A 105 -6.34 15.29 -3.88
C SER A 105 -6.68 14.31 -5.01
N PHE A 106 -7.62 14.67 -5.89
CA PHE A 106 -7.95 13.89 -7.09
C PHE A 106 -6.74 13.65 -7.98
N TRP A 107 -5.80 14.60 -8.06
CA TRP A 107 -4.59 14.46 -8.86
C TRP A 107 -3.68 13.35 -8.36
N VAL A 108 -3.46 13.27 -7.04
CA VAL A 108 -2.61 12.24 -6.44
C VAL A 108 -3.26 10.87 -6.63
N TRP A 109 -4.54 10.72 -6.28
CA TRP A 109 -5.24 9.45 -6.41
C TRP A 109 -5.43 9.01 -7.87
N GLY A 110 -5.65 9.94 -8.79
CA GLY A 110 -5.69 9.69 -10.22
C GLY A 110 -4.34 9.23 -10.79
N ALA A 111 -3.25 9.87 -10.38
CA ALA A 111 -1.90 9.44 -10.76
C ALA A 111 -1.58 8.02 -10.25
N LEU A 112 -1.95 7.71 -8.99
CA LEU A 112 -1.79 6.37 -8.42
C LEU A 112 -2.64 5.32 -9.14
N PHE A 113 -3.87 5.66 -9.53
CA PHE A 113 -4.73 4.77 -10.31
C PHE A 113 -4.12 4.46 -11.69
N ILE A 114 -3.63 5.49 -12.41
CA ILE A 114 -2.96 5.31 -13.70
C ILE A 114 -1.67 4.49 -13.55
N ALA A 115 -0.86 4.79 -12.53
CA ALA A 115 0.35 4.04 -12.24
C ALA A 115 0.06 2.55 -11.95
N ALA A 116 -0.98 2.26 -11.17
CA ALA A 116 -1.43 0.90 -10.90
C ALA A 116 -1.94 0.20 -12.17
N ALA A 117 -2.66 0.91 -13.04
CA ALA A 117 -3.14 0.37 -14.31
C ALA A 117 -1.97 0.00 -15.23
N ILE A 118 -1.00 0.90 -15.40
CA ILE A 118 0.22 0.66 -16.18
C ILE A 118 0.99 -0.53 -15.60
N ALA A 119 1.20 -0.55 -14.28
CA ALA A 119 1.88 -1.63 -13.59
C ALA A 119 1.19 -2.98 -13.80
N LEU A 120 -0.15 -3.04 -13.83
CA LEU A 120 -0.88 -4.29 -14.06
C LEU A 120 -0.56 -4.92 -15.43
N PHE A 121 -0.34 -4.09 -16.46
CA PHE A 121 0.02 -4.55 -17.81
C PHE A 121 1.51 -4.85 -17.96
N LEU A 122 2.39 -4.10 -17.28
CA LEU A 122 3.84 -4.25 -17.40
C LEU A 122 4.44 -5.28 -16.43
N SER A 123 3.76 -5.61 -15.34
CA SER A 123 4.31 -6.49 -14.32
C SER A 123 4.37 -7.93 -14.80
N GLU A 124 5.54 -8.54 -14.66
CA GLU A 124 5.73 -9.97 -14.86
C GLU A 124 5.63 -10.71 -13.53
N GLY A 125 4.95 -11.86 -13.54
CA GLY A 125 4.76 -12.68 -12.34
C GLY A 125 3.43 -12.43 -11.61
N MET A 126 2.92 -13.51 -11.01
CA MET A 126 1.60 -13.57 -10.39
C MET A 126 1.45 -12.58 -9.22
N LEU A 127 2.46 -12.50 -8.35
CA LEU A 127 2.41 -11.65 -7.14
C LEU A 127 2.37 -10.16 -7.47
N ALA A 128 3.14 -9.72 -8.45
CA ALA A 128 3.17 -8.32 -8.90
C ALA A 128 1.83 -7.93 -9.55
N LYS A 129 1.21 -8.83 -10.35
CA LYS A 129 -0.12 -8.61 -10.91
C LYS A 129 -1.22 -8.51 -9.84
N ILE A 130 -1.19 -9.39 -8.83
CA ILE A 130 -2.14 -9.31 -7.70
C ILE A 130 -1.96 -7.98 -6.96
N TYR A 131 -0.72 -7.56 -6.74
CA TYR A 131 -0.40 -6.28 -6.09
C TYR A 131 -0.95 -5.07 -6.86
N ALA A 132 -0.70 -5.03 -8.17
CA ALA A 132 -1.18 -3.97 -9.06
C ALA A 132 -2.72 -3.97 -9.14
N LEU A 133 -3.34 -5.15 -9.24
CA LEU A 133 -4.80 -5.28 -9.25
C LEU A 133 -5.43 -4.76 -7.95
N ARG A 134 -4.86 -5.11 -6.79
CA ARG A 134 -5.28 -4.60 -5.48
C ARG A 134 -5.20 -3.07 -5.45
N ALA A 135 -4.06 -2.51 -5.85
CA ALA A 135 -3.87 -1.06 -5.89
C ALA A 135 -4.91 -0.38 -6.79
N LEU A 136 -5.17 -0.95 -7.98
CA LEU A 136 -6.16 -0.46 -8.93
C LEU A 136 -7.58 -0.45 -8.34
N LEU A 137 -8.00 -1.56 -7.72
CA LEU A 137 -9.34 -1.68 -7.13
C LEU A 137 -9.54 -0.73 -5.94
N CYS A 138 -8.56 -0.65 -5.03
CA CYS A 138 -8.64 0.24 -3.87
C CYS A 138 -8.66 1.72 -4.27
N THR A 139 -7.77 2.13 -5.19
CA THR A 139 -7.71 3.52 -5.66
C THR A 139 -8.96 3.91 -6.45
N PHE A 140 -9.48 3.01 -7.29
CA PHE A 140 -10.76 3.22 -7.97
C PHE A 140 -11.91 3.44 -6.99
N GLY A 141 -12.04 2.58 -5.98
CA GLY A 141 -13.05 2.72 -4.94
C GLY A 141 -12.95 4.05 -4.19
N LEU A 142 -11.74 4.48 -3.86
CA LEU A 142 -11.52 5.79 -3.22
C LEU A 142 -11.90 6.96 -4.12
N ILE A 143 -11.54 6.92 -5.41
CA ILE A 143 -11.94 7.96 -6.37
C ILE A 143 -13.47 8.05 -6.46
N LEU A 144 -14.18 6.92 -6.49
CA LEU A 144 -15.64 6.92 -6.48
C LEU A 144 -16.23 7.55 -5.22
N LEU A 145 -15.61 7.32 -4.05
CA LEU A 145 -16.03 7.96 -2.79
C LEU A 145 -15.79 9.46 -2.82
N MET A 146 -14.63 9.91 -3.33
CA MET A 146 -14.32 11.33 -3.49
C MET A 146 -15.31 12.00 -4.44
N LEU A 147 -15.67 11.34 -5.55
CA LEU A 147 -16.69 11.82 -6.49
C LEU A 147 -18.08 11.90 -5.84
N LYS A 148 -18.45 10.92 -5.02
CA LYS A 148 -19.71 10.93 -4.26
C LYS A 148 -19.78 12.16 -3.33
N VAL A 149 -18.72 12.44 -2.58
CA VAL A 149 -18.65 13.61 -1.68
C VAL A 149 -18.75 14.92 -2.46
N GLU A 150 -17.99 15.05 -3.56
CA GLU A 150 -18.01 16.25 -4.40
C GLU A 150 -19.38 16.47 -5.06
N TRP A 151 -20.06 15.40 -5.47
CA TRP A 151 -21.43 15.48 -5.99
C TRP A 151 -22.39 15.98 -4.90
N GLN A 152 -22.34 15.37 -3.71
CA GLN A 152 -23.22 15.76 -2.60
C GLN A 152 -23.04 17.24 -2.22
N ARG A 153 -21.80 17.73 -2.20
CA ARG A 153 -21.48 19.14 -1.97
C ARG A 153 -22.11 20.05 -3.02
N ARG A 154 -21.98 19.72 -4.31
CA ARG A 154 -22.59 20.51 -5.40
C ARG A 154 -24.11 20.59 -5.29
N LYS A 155 -24.77 19.51 -4.86
CA LYS A 155 -26.22 19.50 -4.61
C LYS A 155 -26.66 20.36 -3.42
N GLN A 156 -25.77 20.66 -2.48
CA GLN A 156 -26.10 21.51 -1.32
C GLN A 156 -25.87 23.00 -1.60
N VAL A 157 -25.08 23.33 -2.63
CA VAL A 157 -24.76 24.71 -3.02
C VAL A 157 -25.74 25.26 -4.09
N VAL A 158 -26.45 24.37 -4.80
CA VAL A 158 -27.54 24.70 -5.74
C VAL A 158 -28.88 24.66 -5.01
#